data_AF-A0A3M1RCF5-F1
#
_entry.id   AF-A0A3M1RCF5-F1
#
_cell.length_a   1.000
_cell.length_b   1.000
_cell.length_c   1.000
_cell.angle_alpha   90.00
_cell.angle_beta   90.00
_cell.angle_gamma   90.00
#
_symmetry.space_group_name_H-M   'P 1'
#
loop_
_entity.id
_entity.type
_entity.pdbx_description
1 polymer ?
#
loop_
_entity_poly.entity_id
_entity_poly.type
_entity_poly.pdbx_seq_one_letter_code
_entity_poly.pdbx_strand_id
1 'polypeptide(L)' 'YTEKGDVVAVPGKVLGSGTIAHPLTVAACSFTASAREKITAAGGRCLSIEELVKENPKGSGVRIFA' A
#
# COMPACT_ATOMS: atom_id res chain seq x y z
N TYR A 1 3.57 -8.92 9.58
CA TYR A 1 3.79 -9.88 8.49
C TYR A 1 2.72 -9.69 7.44
N THR A 2 3.10 -9.23 6.26
CA THR A 2 2.25 -9.13 5.06
C THR A 2 2.63 -10.26 4.11
N GLU A 3 1.68 -10.76 3.34
CA GLU A 3 1.90 -11.83 2.35
C GLU A 3 1.95 -11.24 0.94
N LYS A 4 2.41 -12.06 -0.02
CA LYS A 4 2.54 -11.65 -1.42
C LYS A 4 1.13 -11.44 -1.99
N GLY A 5 0.84 -10.22 -2.47
CA GLY A 5 -0.49 -9.85 -2.98
C GLY A 5 -1.48 -9.35 -1.92
N ASP A 6 -1.04 -9.17 -0.67
CA ASP A 6 -1.87 -8.54 0.37
C ASP A 6 -2.07 -7.04 0.07
N VAL A 7 -3.20 -6.50 0.50
CA VAL A 7 -3.58 -5.11 0.25
C VAL A 7 -3.59 -4.36 1.57
N VAL A 8 -2.72 -3.37 1.69
CA VAL A 8 -2.55 -2.57 2.91
C VAL A 8 -3.18 -1.21 2.71
N ALA A 9 -4.09 -0.82 3.60
CA ALA A 9 -4.64 0.53 3.64
C ALA A 9 -4.05 1.32 4.82
N VAL A 10 -3.54 2.51 4.54
CA VAL A 10 -3.00 3.44 5.55
C VAL A 10 -3.81 4.73 5.51
N PRO A 11 -4.62 5.02 6.54
CA PRO A 11 -5.40 6.26 6.64
C PRO A 11 -4.47 7.42 7.05
N GLY A 12 -3.50 7.75 6.21
CA GLY A 12 -2.50 8.78 6.49
C GLY A 12 -1.43 8.90 5.42
N LYS A 13 -0.24 9.34 5.86
CA LYS A 13 0.93 9.52 5.00
C LYS A 13 1.88 8.34 5.16
N VAL A 14 2.12 7.62 4.07
CA VAL A 14 3.10 6.53 4.06
C VAL A 14 4.51 7.09 3.90
N LEU A 15 5.37 6.72 4.84
CA LEU A 15 6.77 7.07 4.85
C LEU A 15 7.61 5.89 4.35
N GLY A 16 8.65 6.17 3.59
CA GLY A 16 9.56 5.15 3.04
C GLY A 16 10.60 4.69 4.05
N SER A 17 10.25 4.53 5.33
CA SER A 17 11.16 3.99 6.33
C SER A 17 11.00 2.47 6.41
N GLY A 18 12.10 1.72 6.35
CA GLY A 18 12.10 0.26 6.28
C GLY A 18 12.31 -0.32 4.88
N THR A 19 12.27 -1.65 4.80
CA THR A 19 12.53 -2.45 3.59
C THR A 19 11.29 -3.26 3.26
N ILE A 20 10.90 -3.23 1.99
CA ILE A 20 9.81 -4.07 1.47
C ILE A 20 10.47 -5.31 0.88
N ALA A 21 10.22 -6.48 1.47
CA ALA A 21 10.85 -7.74 1.05
C ALA A 21 10.07 -8.45 -0.07
N HIS A 22 8.81 -8.09 -0.29
CA HIS A 22 7.90 -8.75 -1.22
C HIS A 22 6.90 -7.76 -1.84
N PRO A 23 6.42 -8.01 -3.06
CA PRO A 23 5.46 -7.16 -3.73
C PRO A 23 4.11 -7.18 -3.00
N LEU A 24 3.59 -6.01 -2.69
CA LEU A 24 2.29 -5.80 -2.05
C LEU A 24 1.64 -4.52 -2.56
N THR A 25 0.34 -4.40 -2.38
CA THR A 25 -0.42 -3.23 -2.80
C THR A 25 -0.64 -2.32 -1.60
N VAL A 26 -0.17 -1.08 -1.66
CA VAL A 26 -0.38 -0.09 -0.59
C VAL A 26 -1.36 0.96 -1.08
N ALA A 27 -2.45 1.14 -0.35
CA ALA A 27 -3.41 2.21 -0.50
C ALA A 27 -3.22 3.24 0.61
N ALA A 28 -3.03 4.52 0.27
CA ALA A 28 -2.93 5.56 1.29
C ALA A 28 -3.46 6.90 0.80
N CYS A 29 -3.68 7.82 1.75
CA CYS A 29 -4.11 9.18 1.43
C CYS A 29 -2.97 10.00 0.80
N SER A 30 -1.73 9.72 1.21
CA SER A 30 -0.54 10.35 0.63
C SER A 30 0.68 9.46 0.78
N PHE A 31 1.60 9.55 -0.18
CA PHE A 31 2.87 8.84 -0.16
C PHE A 31 4.01 9.83 -0.30
N THR A 32 5.13 9.57 0.37
CA THR A 32 6.39 10.28 0.05
C THR A 32 7.01 9.71 -1.23
N ALA A 33 7.87 10.50 -1.88
CA ALA A 33 8.64 10.05 -3.04
C ALA A 33 9.40 8.75 -2.74
N SER A 34 10.17 8.73 -1.64
CA SER A 34 10.92 7.54 -1.22
C SER A 34 10.04 6.33 -0.90
N ALA A 35 8.80 6.53 -0.43
CA ALA A 35 7.87 5.42 -0.22
C ALA A 35 7.43 4.81 -1.55
N ARG A 36 7.01 5.65 -2.50
CA ARG A 36 6.60 5.20 -3.84
C ARG A 36 7.73 4.46 -4.54
N GLU A 37 8.93 5.03 -4.52
CA GLU A 37 10.11 4.41 -5.12
C GLU A 37 10.39 3.03 -4.53
N LYS A 38 10.32 2.88 -3.20
CA LYS A 38 10.50 1.58 -2.54
C LYS A 38 9.41 0.58 -2.90
N ILE A 39 8.15 1.00 -2.95
CA ILE A 39 7.03 0.12 -3.30
C ILE A 39 7.17 -0.35 -4.75
N THR A 40 7.46 0.56 -5.68
CA THR A 40 7.67 0.23 -7.09
C THR A 40 8.92 -0.63 -7.29
N ALA A 41 10.01 -0.36 -6.56
CA ALA A 41 11.24 -1.16 -6.61
C ALA A 41 11.02 -2.60 -6.09
N ALA A 42 10.12 -2.79 -5.13
CA ALA A 42 9.72 -4.10 -4.66
C ALA A 42 8.71 -4.82 -5.59
N GLY A 43 8.30 -4.18 -6.70
CA GLY A 43 7.28 -4.70 -7.61
C GLY A 43 5.86 -4.61 -7.06
N GLY A 44 5.63 -3.76 -6.04
CA GLY A 44 4.32 -3.47 -5.48
C GLY A 44 3.56 -2.40 -6.25
N ARG A 45 2.29 -2.20 -5.89
CA ARG A 45 1.42 -1.14 -6.45
C ARG A 45 1.10 -0.10 -5.39
N CYS A 46 1.19 1.17 -5.77
CA CYS A 46 0.72 2.29 -4.95
C CYS A 46 -0.66 2.70 -5.45
N LEU A 47 -1.67 2.66 -4.59
CA LEU A 47 -3.04 3.09 -4.88
C LEU A 47 -3.43 4.24 -3.94
N SER A 48 -4.36 5.08 -4.38
CA SER A 48 -5.05 6.01 -3.50
C SER A 48 -6.20 5.29 -2.80
N ILE A 49 -6.65 5.80 -1.65
CA ILE A 49 -7.83 5.24 -0.95
C ILE A 49 -9.05 5.22 -1.91
N GLU A 50 -9.22 6.25 -2.73
CA GLU A 50 -10.30 6.33 -3.72
C GLU A 50 -10.23 5.21 -4.77
N GLU A 51 -9.02 4.90 -5.25
CA GLU A 51 -8.81 3.82 -6.22
C GLU A 51 -9.04 2.46 -5.59
N LEU A 52 -8.60 2.27 -4.33
CA LEU A 52 -8.87 1.06 -3.58
C LEU A 52 -10.37 0.82 -3.42
N VAL A 53 -11.15 1.86 -3.11
CA VAL A 53 -12.61 1.74 -2.96
C VAL A 53 -13.28 1.42 -4.30
N LYS A 54 -12.77 1.94 -5.42
CA LYS A 54 -13.25 1.57 -6.76
C LYS A 54 -12.91 0.14 -7.14
N GLU A 55 -11.68 -0.30 -6.89
CA GLU A 55 -11.17 -1.60 -7.31
C GLU A 55 -11.66 -2.73 -6.38
N ASN A 56 -11.81 -2.44 -5.08
CA ASN A 56 -12.28 -3.39 -4.07
C ASN A 56 -13.29 -2.76 -3.10
N PRO A 57 -14.54 -2.51 -3.55
CA PRO A 57 -15.59 -1.86 -2.74
C PRO A 57 -16.01 -2.67 -1.51
N LYS A 58 -15.70 -3.98 -1.46
CA LYS A 58 -15.98 -4.84 -0.31
C LYS A 58 -14.91 -4.78 0.77
N GLY A 59 -13.74 -4.17 0.50
CA GLY A 59 -12.62 -4.13 1.44
C GLY A 59 -12.14 -5.52 1.91
N SER A 60 -12.47 -6.57 1.17
CA SER A 60 -12.16 -7.94 1.58
C SER A 60 -10.66 -8.20 1.40
N GLY A 61 -9.98 -8.63 2.47
CA GLY A 61 -8.53 -8.83 2.47
C GLY A 61 -7.70 -7.54 2.59
N VAL A 62 -8.33 -6.41 2.95
CA VAL A 62 -7.59 -5.16 3.21
C VAL A 62 -7.12 -5.13 4.67
N ARG A 63 -5.80 -5.01 4.87
CA ARG A 63 -5.21 -4.82 6.19
C ARG A 63 -4.99 -3.34 6.45
N ILE A 64 -5.59 -2.82 7.52
CA ILE A 64 -5.41 -1.43 7.90
C ILE A 64 -4.20 -1.34 8.83
N PHE A 65 -3.24 -0.48 8.48
CA PHE A 65 -2.09 -0.15 9.32
C PHE A 65 -2.19 1.33 9.74
N ALA A 66 -2.06 1.59 11.04
CA ALA A 66 -2.07 2.90 11.66
C ALA A 66 -0.76 3.15 12.40
#